data_AF-A0A9P1GBN8-F1
#
_entry.id   AF-A0A9P1GBN8-F1
#
_cell.length_a   1.000
_cell.length_b   1.000
_cell.length_c   1.000
_cell.angle_alpha   90.00
_cell.angle_beta   90.00
_cell.angle_gamma   90.00
#
_symmetry.space_group_name_H-M   'P 1'
#
loop_
_entity.id
_entity.type
_entity.pdbx_description
1 polymer ?
#
loop_
_entity_poly.entity_id
_entity_poly.type
_entity_poly.pdbx_seq_one_letter_code
_entity_poly.pdbx_strand_id
1 'polypeptide(L)'
;AFPEDVQEAITTECQAKYHAYADGKKKCIHVVGPDFRDSFDDPDCTIENAVKKLALAYGNVFEEFCADKSLKKMRLLPISGGIFSGPFKDDLPEITAKAVQAAYDALTAEKKEHIMQSSIEMCIFMEPEFKLFASAFGQSLPPAAPEAVAAELKD
;
A
#
# COMPACT_ATOMS: atom_id res chain seq x y z
N ALA A 1 -18.54 2.25 12.47
CA ALA A 1 -18.63 0.92 11.83
C ALA A 1 -18.35 1.09 10.35
N PHE A 2 -17.87 0.05 9.66
CA PHE A 2 -17.71 0.09 8.20
C PHE A 2 -19.08 0.09 7.49
N PRO A 3 -19.17 0.60 6.26
CA PRO A 3 -20.36 0.48 5.42
C PRO A 3 -20.80 -0.98 5.20
N GLU A 4 -22.08 -1.21 4.91
CA GLU A 4 -22.65 -2.56 4.72
C GLU A 4 -22.03 -3.30 3.52
N ASP A 5 -21.91 -2.63 2.38
CA ASP A 5 -21.27 -3.17 1.17
C ASP A 5 -19.79 -3.55 1.39
N VAL A 6 -19.09 -2.79 2.23
CA VAL A 6 -17.72 -3.12 2.63
C VAL A 6 -17.68 -4.37 3.53
N GLN A 7 -18.60 -4.48 4.49
CA GLN A 7 -18.69 -5.65 5.37
C GLN A 7 -19.06 -6.93 4.61
N GLU A 8 -19.96 -6.84 3.64
CA GLU A 8 -20.37 -7.98 2.81
C GLU A 8 -19.26 -8.42 1.85
N ALA A 9 -18.54 -7.47 1.25
CA ALA A 9 -17.50 -7.77 0.26
C ALA A 9 -16.18 -8.26 0.89
N ILE A 10 -15.86 -7.81 2.10
CA ILE A 10 -14.59 -8.11 2.78
C ILE A 10 -14.86 -9.01 3.98
N THR A 11 -14.74 -10.32 3.74
CA THR A 11 -14.94 -11.38 4.75
C THR A 11 -13.63 -12.05 5.15
N THR A 12 -12.58 -11.90 4.36
CA THR A 12 -11.26 -12.51 4.61
C THR A 12 -10.12 -11.57 4.20
N GLU A 13 -8.89 -11.93 4.55
CA GLU A 13 -7.69 -11.22 4.13
C GLU A 13 -7.54 -11.13 2.60
N CYS A 14 -6.77 -10.14 2.18
CA CYS A 14 -6.47 -9.79 0.79
C CYS A 14 -7.68 -9.31 -0.03
N GLN A 15 -8.90 -9.32 0.50
CA GLN A 15 -10.06 -8.75 -0.18
C GLN A 15 -10.06 -7.22 -0.07
N ALA A 16 -10.53 -6.56 -1.13
CA ALA A 16 -10.64 -5.12 -1.21
C ALA A 16 -12.02 -4.70 -1.73
N LYS A 17 -12.48 -3.51 -1.33
CA LYS A 17 -13.74 -2.93 -1.78
C LYS A 17 -13.66 -1.41 -1.86
N TYR A 18 -13.93 -0.86 -3.04
CA TYR A 18 -14.17 0.57 -3.22
C TYR A 18 -15.53 0.95 -2.65
N HIS A 19 -15.53 2.04 -1.86
CA HIS A 19 -16.71 2.69 -1.35
C HIS A 19 -16.58 4.21 -1.47
N ALA A 20 -17.61 4.85 -2.02
CA ALA A 20 -17.77 6.29 -2.03
C ALA A 20 -18.75 6.69 -0.92
N TYR A 21 -18.25 7.38 0.10
CA TYR A 21 -19.08 7.81 1.23
C TYR A 21 -20.06 8.90 0.81
N ALA A 22 -21.16 9.04 1.56
CA ALA A 22 -22.30 9.90 1.24
C ALA A 22 -21.97 11.39 1.01
N ASP A 23 -20.84 11.88 1.51
CA ASP A 23 -20.39 13.25 1.25
C ASP A 23 -19.83 13.45 -0.17
N GLY A 24 -19.67 12.36 -0.94
CA GLY A 24 -19.09 12.31 -2.30
C GLY A 24 -17.62 12.72 -2.37
N LYS A 25 -17.05 13.18 -1.25
CA LYS A 25 -15.70 13.73 -1.14
C LYS A 25 -14.72 12.67 -0.66
N LYS A 26 -15.19 11.71 0.14
CA LYS A 26 -14.38 10.60 0.64
C LYS A 26 -14.63 9.36 -0.19
N LYS A 27 -13.60 8.97 -0.92
CA LYS A 27 -13.53 7.72 -1.69
C LYS A 27 -12.44 6.87 -1.06
N CYS A 28 -12.78 5.65 -0.68
CA CYS A 28 -11.82 4.74 -0.03
C CYS A 28 -11.91 3.37 -0.67
N ILE A 29 -10.76 2.74 -0.89
CA ILE A 29 -10.68 1.30 -1.11
C ILE A 29 -10.32 0.71 0.25
N HIS A 30 -11.28 0.01 0.85
CA HIS A 30 -11.05 -0.78 2.04
C HIS A 30 -10.32 -2.05 1.63
N VAL A 31 -9.31 -2.47 2.38
CA VAL A 31 -8.59 -3.72 2.15
C VAL A 31 -8.17 -4.29 3.50
N VAL A 32 -8.33 -5.60 3.67
CA VAL A 32 -7.74 -6.32 4.80
C VAL A 32 -6.43 -6.92 4.31
N GLY A 33 -5.30 -6.46 4.85
CA GLY A 33 -4.00 -7.03 4.54
C GLY A 33 -3.82 -8.41 5.17
N PRO A 34 -2.93 -9.26 4.62
CA PRO A 34 -2.52 -10.48 5.31
C PRO A 34 -1.90 -10.19 6.69
N ASP A 35 -2.24 -10.98 7.70
CA ASP A 35 -1.64 -10.88 9.03
C ASP A 35 -0.43 -11.82 9.15
N PHE A 36 0.74 -11.25 9.40
CA PHE A 36 1.98 -12.01 9.57
C PHE A 36 2.38 -12.17 11.04
N ARG A 37 1.54 -11.85 12.02
CA ARG A 37 1.95 -11.90 13.44
C ARG A 37 2.27 -13.31 13.95
N ASP A 38 1.46 -14.29 13.55
CA ASP A 38 1.52 -15.66 14.10
C ASP A 38 2.47 -16.58 13.31
N SER A 39 3.34 -15.99 12.47
CA SER A 39 4.02 -16.74 11.41
C SER A 39 5.42 -17.21 11.78
N PHE A 40 5.90 -16.99 13.01
CA PHE A 40 7.26 -17.40 13.42
C PHE A 40 7.51 -18.91 13.36
N ASP A 41 6.47 -19.73 13.59
CA ASP A 41 6.54 -21.20 13.56
C ASP A 41 5.83 -21.79 12.33
N ASP A 42 5.34 -20.93 11.42
CA ASP A 42 4.64 -21.36 10.21
C ASP A 42 5.66 -21.63 9.09
N PRO A 43 5.79 -22.87 8.57
CA PRO A 43 6.69 -23.15 7.46
C PRO A 43 6.34 -22.38 6.17
N ASP A 44 5.11 -21.88 6.05
CA ASP A 44 4.69 -21.02 4.94
C ASP A 44 5.04 -19.54 5.16
N CYS A 45 5.62 -19.18 6.31
CA CYS A 45 6.14 -17.84 6.61
C CYS A 45 7.48 -17.56 5.93
N THR A 46 7.43 -17.48 4.60
CA THR A 46 8.59 -17.09 3.79
C THR A 46 8.37 -15.71 3.17
N ILE A 47 9.46 -15.00 2.87
CA ILE A 47 9.41 -13.75 2.10
C ILE A 47 8.66 -13.95 0.78
N GLU A 48 8.87 -15.08 0.10
CA GLU A 48 8.19 -15.39 -1.15
C GLU A 48 6.66 -15.48 -0.98
N ASN A 49 6.20 -16.19 0.05
CA ASN A 49 4.77 -16.30 0.34
C ASN A 49 4.18 -14.98 0.84
N ALA A 50 4.94 -14.19 1.61
CA ALA A 50 4.54 -12.84 2.00
C ALA A 50 4.34 -11.94 0.77
N VAL A 51 5.28 -11.96 -0.19
CA VAL A 51 5.14 -11.24 -1.46
C VAL A 51 3.90 -11.71 -2.22
N LYS A 52 3.66 -13.02 -2.34
CA LYS A 52 2.48 -13.55 -3.05
C LYS A 52 1.16 -13.10 -2.41
N LYS A 53 1.03 -13.23 -1.08
CA LYS A 53 -0.17 -12.80 -0.35
C LYS A 53 -0.38 -11.29 -0.47
N LEU A 54 0.68 -10.51 -0.30
CA LEU A 54 0.59 -9.05 -0.39
C LEU A 54 0.31 -8.58 -1.84
N ALA A 55 0.83 -9.29 -2.85
CA ALA A 55 0.52 -9.03 -4.25
C ALA A 55 -0.96 -9.29 -4.56
N LEU A 56 -1.57 -10.32 -3.97
CA LEU A 56 -3.01 -10.54 -4.08
C LEU A 56 -3.81 -9.35 -3.51
N ALA A 57 -3.43 -8.87 -2.32
CA ALA A 57 -4.08 -7.71 -1.70
C ALA A 57 -3.96 -6.44 -2.56
N TYR A 58 -2.74 -6.10 -3.02
CA TYR A 58 -2.53 -4.96 -3.93
C TYR A 58 -3.24 -5.13 -5.27
N GLY A 59 -3.28 -6.36 -5.81
CA GLY A 59 -4.00 -6.68 -7.05
C GLY A 59 -5.49 -6.36 -6.92
N ASN A 60 -6.13 -6.79 -5.82
CA ASN A 60 -7.53 -6.48 -5.56
C ASN A 60 -7.77 -4.98 -5.36
N VAL A 61 -6.83 -4.25 -4.76
CA VAL A 61 -6.88 -2.77 -4.68
C VAL A 61 -6.82 -2.14 -6.08
N PHE A 62 -5.93 -2.61 -6.94
CA PHE A 62 -5.81 -2.12 -8.32
C PHE A 62 -7.05 -2.43 -9.16
N GLU A 63 -7.65 -3.60 -8.97
CA GLU A 63 -8.91 -4.00 -9.60
C GLU A 63 -10.05 -3.03 -9.24
N GLU A 64 -10.26 -2.77 -7.95
CA GLU A 64 -11.26 -1.81 -7.46
C GLU A 64 -10.97 -0.38 -7.94
N PHE A 65 -9.71 0.05 -7.96
CA PHE A 65 -9.33 1.36 -8.50
C PHE A 65 -9.63 1.48 -9.99
N CYS A 66 -9.31 0.45 -10.78
CA CYS A 66 -9.51 0.44 -12.23
C CYS A 66 -10.98 0.27 -12.66
N ALA A 67 -11.86 -0.16 -11.75
CA ALA A 67 -13.29 -0.33 -12.02
C ALA A 67 -13.97 1.01 -12.34
N ASP A 68 -13.53 2.12 -11.74
CA ASP A 68 -13.97 3.48 -12.06
C ASP A 68 -12.87 4.24 -12.81
N LYS A 69 -12.99 4.29 -14.14
CA LYS A 69 -12.02 4.97 -15.03
C LYS A 69 -11.90 6.48 -14.80
N SER A 70 -12.80 7.08 -14.03
CA SER A 70 -12.73 8.50 -13.64
C SER A 70 -11.72 8.75 -12.51
N LEU A 71 -11.31 7.71 -11.77
CA LEU A 71 -10.28 7.81 -10.77
C LEU A 71 -8.92 8.03 -11.44
N LYS A 72 -8.16 9.01 -10.94
CA LYS A 72 -6.84 9.39 -11.49
C LYS A 72 -5.74 9.54 -10.44
N LYS A 73 -6.11 9.46 -9.16
CA LYS A 73 -5.16 9.57 -8.05
C LYS A 73 -5.52 8.56 -6.98
N MET A 74 -4.52 7.81 -6.52
CA MET A 74 -4.64 6.87 -5.41
C MET A 74 -3.50 7.09 -4.42
N ARG A 75 -3.84 7.14 -3.14
CA ARG A 75 -2.88 7.20 -2.04
C ARG A 75 -2.97 5.88 -1.28
N LEU A 76 -1.88 5.13 -1.27
CA LEU A 76 -1.77 3.83 -0.60
C LEU A 76 -1.03 3.99 0.71
N LEU A 77 -1.31 3.12 1.67
CA LEU A 77 -0.40 2.84 2.76
C LEU A 77 0.29 1.50 2.47
N PRO A 78 1.45 1.21 3.10
CA PRO A 78 1.97 -0.15 3.13
C PRO A 78 0.92 -1.09 3.74
N ILE A 79 0.35 -1.98 2.91
CA ILE A 79 -0.60 -2.99 3.38
C ILE A 79 0.16 -3.92 4.32
N SER A 80 -0.49 -4.30 5.42
CA SER A 80 0.12 -5.11 6.50
C SER A 80 1.31 -4.44 7.21
N GLY A 81 1.40 -3.10 7.15
CA GLY A 81 2.32 -2.34 8.01
C GLY A 81 1.96 -2.39 9.49
N GLY A 82 2.86 -1.89 10.33
CA GLY A 82 2.65 -1.78 11.77
C GLY A 82 2.60 -3.15 12.46
N ILE A 83 1.50 -3.46 13.14
CA ILE A 83 1.40 -4.72 13.90
C ILE A 83 1.29 -5.96 13.01
N PHE A 84 0.71 -5.86 11.82
CA PHE A 84 0.51 -7.00 10.92
C PHE A 84 1.78 -7.42 10.16
N SER A 85 2.87 -6.66 10.27
CA SER A 85 4.11 -7.00 9.57
C SER A 85 4.82 -8.21 10.20
N GLY A 86 4.52 -8.52 11.47
CA GLY A 86 5.08 -9.66 12.19
C GLY A 86 6.61 -9.75 12.05
N PRO A 87 7.16 -10.93 11.69
CA PRO A 87 8.61 -11.12 11.50
C PRO A 87 9.16 -10.35 10.31
N PHE A 88 8.32 -9.95 9.35
CA PHE A 88 8.74 -9.25 8.13
C PHE A 88 8.86 -7.74 8.30
N LYS A 89 8.79 -7.21 9.52
CA LYS A 89 8.79 -5.76 9.76
C LYS A 89 9.94 -5.03 9.05
N ASP A 90 11.15 -5.58 9.14
CA ASP A 90 12.34 -4.95 8.57
C ASP A 90 12.43 -5.15 7.03
N ASP A 91 11.87 -6.24 6.51
CA ASP A 91 11.83 -6.58 5.08
C ASP A 91 10.59 -6.02 4.36
N LEU A 92 9.62 -5.47 5.10
CA LEU A 92 8.34 -5.02 4.57
C LEU A 92 8.48 -4.02 3.41
N PRO A 93 9.44 -3.07 3.40
CA PRO A 93 9.65 -2.19 2.26
C PRO A 93 9.92 -2.94 0.95
N GLU A 94 10.83 -3.92 0.97
CA GLU A 94 11.15 -4.74 -0.20
C GLU A 94 9.99 -5.64 -0.60
N ILE A 95 9.36 -6.29 0.38
CA ILE A 95 8.19 -7.16 0.15
C ILE A 95 7.07 -6.34 -0.51
N THR A 96 6.82 -5.12 -0.02
CA THR A 96 5.81 -4.22 -0.58
C THR A 96 6.13 -3.83 -2.01
N ALA A 97 7.37 -3.44 -2.31
CA ALA A 97 7.76 -3.07 -3.67
C ALA A 97 7.62 -4.25 -4.64
N LYS A 98 8.08 -5.44 -4.26
CA LYS A 98 7.94 -6.68 -5.05
C LYS A 98 6.47 -7.06 -5.24
N ALA A 99 5.65 -6.93 -4.20
CA ALA A 99 4.23 -7.23 -4.24
C ALA A 99 3.44 -6.27 -5.15
N VAL A 100 3.72 -4.97 -5.06
CA VAL A 100 3.13 -3.94 -5.94
C VAL A 100 3.48 -4.20 -7.40
N GLN A 101 4.75 -4.51 -7.69
CA GLN A 101 5.20 -4.86 -9.03
C GLN A 101 4.48 -6.11 -9.55
N ALA A 102 4.45 -7.18 -8.76
CA ALA A 102 3.77 -8.43 -9.14
C ALA A 102 2.27 -8.24 -9.36
N ALA A 103 1.61 -7.45 -8.51
CA ALA A 103 0.20 -7.08 -8.65
C ALA A 103 -0.05 -6.31 -9.95
N TYR A 104 0.79 -5.32 -10.27
CA TYR A 104 0.70 -4.58 -11.52
C TYR A 104 0.92 -5.49 -12.73
N ASP A 105 1.92 -6.37 -12.69
CA ASP A 105 2.26 -7.26 -13.80
C ASP A 105 1.15 -8.26 -14.13
N ALA A 106 0.34 -8.64 -13.14
CA ALA A 106 -0.82 -9.52 -13.31
C ALA A 106 -2.04 -8.84 -13.97
N LEU A 107 -2.07 -7.50 -14.05
CA LEU A 107 -3.19 -6.77 -14.63
C LEU A 107 -3.27 -6.92 -16.16
N THR A 108 -4.48 -6.73 -16.69
CA THR A 108 -4.70 -6.62 -18.15
C THR A 108 -4.05 -5.34 -18.70
N ALA A 109 -3.76 -5.32 -19.99
CA ALA A 109 -3.13 -4.16 -20.65
C ALA A 109 -3.93 -2.85 -20.44
N GLU A 110 -5.26 -2.92 -20.51
CA GLU A 110 -6.15 -1.77 -20.30
C GLU A 110 -6.05 -1.21 -18.86
N LYS A 111 -5.96 -2.09 -17.85
CA LYS A 111 -5.82 -1.69 -16.45
C LYS A 111 -4.42 -1.15 -16.16
N LYS A 112 -3.39 -1.76 -16.75
CA LYS A 112 -2.01 -1.22 -16.72
C LYS A 112 -1.96 0.19 -17.28
N GLU A 113 -2.57 0.42 -18.45
CA GLU A 113 -2.63 1.75 -19.06
C GLU A 113 -3.34 2.76 -18.16
N HIS A 114 -4.47 2.38 -17.55
CA HIS A 114 -5.19 3.24 -16.62
C HIS A 114 -4.33 3.63 -15.40
N ILE A 115 -3.60 2.67 -14.82
CA ILE A 115 -2.65 2.93 -13.73
C ILE A 115 -1.52 3.86 -14.17
N MET A 116 -0.93 3.62 -15.34
CA MET A 116 0.16 4.44 -15.87
C MET A 116 -0.26 5.89 -16.17
N GLN A 117 -1.54 6.10 -16.49
CA GLN A 117 -2.13 7.43 -16.68
C GLN A 117 -2.62 8.07 -15.36
N SER A 118 -2.42 7.40 -14.23
CA SER A 118 -2.84 7.84 -12.91
C SER A 118 -1.65 8.19 -12.02
N SER A 119 -1.91 8.94 -10.95
CA SER A 119 -0.93 9.23 -9.90
C SER A 119 -1.14 8.25 -8.74
N ILE A 120 -0.18 7.36 -8.52
CA ILE A 120 -0.18 6.44 -7.38
C ILE A 120 0.92 6.83 -6.40
N GLU A 121 0.54 7.11 -5.16
CA GLU A 121 1.45 7.56 -4.10
C GLU A 121 1.46 6.55 -2.94
N MET A 122 2.62 5.97 -2.64
CA MET A 122 2.82 5.21 -1.40
C MET A 122 3.09 6.17 -0.26
N CYS A 123 2.11 6.34 0.64
CA CYS A 123 2.18 7.24 1.77
C CYS A 123 2.83 6.52 2.96
N ILE A 124 4.07 6.90 3.26
CA ILE A 124 4.81 6.37 4.41
C ILE A 124 4.60 7.29 5.60
N PHE A 125 4.16 6.72 6.73
CA PHE A 125 3.85 7.49 7.93
C PHE A 125 5.11 7.91 8.70
N MET A 126 6.08 7.00 8.84
CA MET A 126 7.28 7.22 9.63
C MET A 126 8.45 7.65 8.74
N GLU A 127 9.08 8.78 9.06
CA GLU A 127 10.24 9.28 8.29
C GLU A 127 11.41 8.30 8.18
N PRO A 128 11.76 7.50 9.22
CA PRO A 128 12.78 6.46 9.08
C PRO A 128 12.42 5.39 8.03
N GLU A 129 11.15 5.01 7.94
CA GLU A 129 10.68 4.02 6.96
C GLU A 129 10.67 4.61 5.55
N PHE A 130 10.45 5.93 5.40
CA PHE A 130 10.38 6.58 4.09
C PHE A 130 11.62 6.30 3.24
N LYS A 131 12.83 6.37 3.82
CA LYS A 131 14.08 6.10 3.09
C LYS A 131 14.17 4.66 2.61
N LEU A 132 13.72 3.71 3.43
CA LEU A 132 13.72 2.29 3.09
C LEU A 132 12.74 1.99 1.95
N PHE A 133 11.53 2.53 2.04
CA PHE A 133 10.53 2.40 0.98
C PHE A 133 10.97 3.11 -0.31
N ALA A 134 11.50 4.33 -0.24
CA ALA A 134 12.00 5.04 -1.42
C ALA A 134 13.08 4.23 -2.15
N SER A 135 14.04 3.66 -1.39
CA SER A 135 15.07 2.77 -1.95
C SER A 135 14.46 1.51 -2.57
N ALA A 136 13.52 0.85 -1.89
CA ALA A 136 12.87 -0.37 -2.38
C ALA A 136 12.07 -0.13 -3.68
N PHE A 137 11.47 1.04 -3.84
CA PHE A 137 10.77 1.46 -5.06
C PHE A 137 11.71 2.04 -6.14
N GLY A 138 13.04 1.96 -5.94
CA GLY A 138 14.04 2.43 -6.91
C GLY A 138 14.07 3.96 -7.08
N GLN A 139 13.53 4.72 -6.13
CA GLN A 139 13.59 6.18 -6.16
C GLN A 139 14.97 6.63 -5.67
N SER A 140 15.62 7.51 -6.45
CA SER A 140 16.74 8.29 -5.92
C SER A 140 16.16 9.32 -4.96
N LEU A 141 16.62 9.28 -3.70
CA LEU A 141 16.25 10.31 -2.73
C LEU A 141 16.76 11.67 -3.25
N PRO A 142 15.94 12.73 -3.24
CA PRO A 142 16.46 14.07 -3.45
C PRO A 142 17.53 14.36 -2.39
N PRO A 143 18.55 15.17 -2.70
CA PRO A 143 19.53 15.58 -1.71
C PRO A 143 18.79 16.19 -0.52
N ALA A 144 19.24 15.86 0.70
CA ALA A 144 18.63 16.37 1.92
C ALA A 144 18.46 17.89 1.80
N ALA A 145 17.23 18.37 2.03
CA ALA A 145 17.01 19.81 2.12
C ALA A 145 17.95 20.35 3.22
N PRO A 146 18.65 21.48 2.99
CA PRO A 146 19.47 22.07 4.03
C PRO A 146 18.58 22.33 5.25
N GLU A 147 19.01 21.82 6.41
CA GLU A 147 18.34 22.05 7.69
C GLU A 147 18.09 23.54 7.85
N ALA A 148 16.83 23.93 8.03
CA ALA A 148 16.46 25.31 8.29
C ALA A 148 17.22 25.77 9.53
N VAL A 149 18.14 26.73 9.34
CA VAL A 149 18.88 27.38 10.42
C VAL A 149 17.87 27.86 11.45
N ALA A 150 17.95 27.30 12.66
CA ALA A 150 17.19 27.76 13.80
C ALA A 150 17.49 29.26 14.01
N ALA A 151 16.53 30.11 13.66
CA ALA A 151 16.57 31.52 13.99
C ALA A 151 16.38 31.64 15.51
N GLU A 152 17.46 31.84 16.24
CA GLU A 152 17.43 32.37 17.60
C GLU A 152 16.84 33.80 17.54
N LEU A 153 15.56 33.94 17.90
CA LEU A 153 15.00 35.20 18.38
C LEU A 153 15.44 35.36 19.84
N LYS A 154 16.44 36.20 20.08
CA LYS A 154 16.72 36.81 21.39
C LYS A 154 16.34 38.27 21.28
N ASP A 155 15.27 38.65 21.97
CA ASP A 155 15.04 40.00 22.48
C ASP A 155 15.00 39.93 24.01
#